data_AF-W9GQU6-F1
#
_entry.id   AF-W9GQU6-F1
#
_cell.length_a   1.000
_cell.length_b   1.000
_cell.length_c   1.000
_cell.angle_alpha   90.00
_cell.angle_beta   90.00
_cell.angle_gamma   90.00
#
_symmetry.space_group_name_H-M   'P 1'
#
loop_
_entity.id
_entity.type
_entity.pdbx_description
1 polymer ?
#
loop_
_entity_poly.entity_id
_entity_poly.type
_entity_poly.pdbx_seq_one_letter_code
_entity_poly.pdbx_strand_id
1 'polypeptide(L)'
;MAYAIDTEGAQRVGTTLRTSAAELRDCATAFAHAGGLARRGVAGDHPALAVAVEEFVTAHQAALVTIASACGGLGRSLTWAAQSAHELELSTAADFGLRGIGIERP
;
A
#
# COMPACT_ATOMS: atom_id res chain seq x y z
N MET A 1 5.23 -32.26 -1.91
CA MET A 1 5.41 -31.01 -1.13
C MET A 1 4.14 -30.19 -1.30
N ALA A 2 3.35 -30.04 -0.24
CA ALA A 2 2.22 -29.11 -0.24
C ALA A 2 2.78 -27.71 0.05
N TYR A 3 2.72 -26.81 -0.94
CA TYR A 3 3.05 -25.40 -0.73
C TYR A 3 1.81 -24.75 -0.11
N ALA A 4 1.78 -24.60 1.21
CA ALA A 4 0.75 -23.82 1.87
C ALA A 4 0.99 -22.34 1.57
N ILE A 5 0.00 -21.67 0.97
CA ILE A 5 0.07 -20.23 0.76
C ILE A 5 -0.20 -19.57 2.11
N ASP A 6 0.73 -18.73 2.58
CA ASP A 6 0.52 -17.91 3.79
C ASP A 6 -0.51 -16.80 3.52
N THR A 7 -1.78 -17.18 3.48
CA THR A 7 -2.91 -16.29 3.21
C THR A 7 -3.07 -15.24 4.31
N GLU A 8 -2.84 -15.62 5.56
CA GLU A 8 -2.87 -14.70 6.71
C GLU A 8 -1.74 -13.66 6.62
N GLY A 9 -0.51 -14.09 6.34
CA GLY A 9 0.62 -13.20 6.12
C GLY A 9 0.40 -12.24 4.96
N ALA A 10 -0.12 -12.74 3.83
CA ALA A 10 -0.46 -11.91 2.68
C ALA A 10 -1.56 -10.88 3.02
N GLN A 11 -2.59 -11.24 3.79
CA GLN A 11 -3.62 -10.29 4.25
C GLN A 11 -3.07 -9.22 5.19
N ARG A 12 -2.20 -9.60 6.14
CA ARG A 12 -1.55 -8.63 7.04
C ARG A 12 -0.70 -7.64 6.27
N VAL A 13 0.19 -8.13 5.39
CA VAL A 13 1.04 -7.25 4.58
C VAL A 13 0.18 -6.36 3.67
N GLY A 14 -0.88 -6.91 3.08
CA GLY A 14 -1.83 -6.16 2.27
C GLY A 14 -2.51 -5.02 3.03
N THR A 15 -2.94 -5.29 4.26
CA THR A 15 -3.51 -4.29 5.17
C THR A 15 -2.50 -3.22 5.54
N THR A 16 -1.29 -3.62 5.95
CA THR A 16 -0.20 -2.68 6.30
C THR A 16 0.11 -1.73 5.14
N LEU A 17 0.26 -2.27 3.92
CA LEU A 17 0.54 -1.43 2.74
C LEU A 17 -0.58 -0.44 2.43
N ARG A 18 -1.84 -0.81 2.65
CA ARG A 18 -2.98 0.10 2.50
C ARG A 18 -2.99 1.20 3.55
N THR A 19 -2.66 0.86 4.81
CA THR A 19 -2.54 1.85 5.88
C THR A 19 -1.39 2.82 5.58
N SER A 20 -0.21 2.32 5.23
CA SER A 20 0.92 3.16 4.83
C SER A 20 0.60 4.02 3.60
N ALA A 21 -0.20 3.53 2.66
CA ALA A 21 -0.66 4.34 1.52
C ALA A 21 -1.54 5.53 1.96
N ALA A 22 -2.37 5.37 2.99
CA ALA A 22 -3.15 6.47 3.55
C ALA A 22 -2.23 7.48 4.25
N GLU A 23 -1.35 6.99 5.13
CA GLU A 23 -0.38 7.82 5.86
C GLU A 23 0.53 8.62 4.91
N LEU A 24 0.97 8.04 3.80
CA LEU A 24 1.77 8.73 2.79
C LEU A 24 0.99 9.85 2.07
N ARG A 25 -0.33 9.69 1.86
CA ARG A 25 -1.17 10.76 1.30
C ARG A 25 -1.31 11.90 2.28
N ASP A 26 -1.57 11.59 3.55
CA ASP A 26 -1.67 12.59 4.60
C ASP A 26 -0.34 13.33 4.77
N CYS A 27 0.77 12.61 4.71
CA CYS A 27 2.12 13.17 4.69
C CYS A 27 2.32 14.12 3.50
N ALA A 28 1.90 13.72 2.29
CA ALA A 28 2.00 14.58 1.11
C ALA A 28 1.20 15.89 1.27
N THR A 29 0.01 15.83 1.87
CA THR A 29 -0.81 17.01 2.15
C THR A 29 -0.17 17.92 3.20
N ALA A 30 0.31 17.35 4.31
CA ALA A 30 0.99 18.10 5.36
C ALA A 30 2.28 18.75 4.84
N PHE A 31 3.04 18.03 4.02
CA PHE A 31 4.26 18.51 3.39
C PHE A 31 3.99 19.67 2.43
N ALA A 32 2.95 19.57 1.59
CA ALA A 32 2.54 20.66 0.70
C ALA A 32 2.17 21.93 1.49
N HIS A 33 1.44 21.76 2.60
CA HIS A 33 1.08 22.88 3.47
C HIS A 33 2.30 23.54 4.12
N ALA A 34 3.20 22.75 4.70
CA ALA A 34 4.45 23.24 5.31
C ALA A 34 5.34 23.94 4.25
N GLY A 35 5.43 23.36 3.06
CA GLY A 35 6.12 23.92 1.92
C GLY A 35 5.58 25.30 1.50
N GLY A 36 4.25 25.44 1.45
CA GLY A 36 3.60 26.71 1.16
C GLY A 36 3.88 27.79 2.23
N LEU A 37 3.98 27.40 3.50
CA LEU A 37 4.41 28.31 4.58
C LEU A 37 5.87 28.73 4.40
N ALA A 38 6.77 27.78 4.12
CA ALA A 38 8.18 28.07 3.88
C ALA A 38 8.37 29.01 2.69
N ARG A 39 7.67 28.76 1.58
CA ARG A 39 7.70 29.65 0.40
C ARG A 39 7.28 31.07 0.73
N ARG A 40 6.17 31.23 1.46
CA ARG A 40 5.68 32.56 1.88
C ARG A 40 6.70 33.28 2.76
N GLY A 41 7.41 32.55 3.64
CA GLY A 41 8.43 33.11 4.51
C GLY A 41 9.65 33.69 3.76
N VAL A 42 9.98 33.16 2.58
CA VAL A 42 11.17 33.57 1.81
C VAL A 42 10.85 34.40 0.56
N ALA A 43 9.57 34.53 0.18
CA ALA A 43 9.16 35.16 -1.08
C ALA A 43 9.48 36.67 -1.19
N GLY A 44 9.55 37.38 -0.08
CA GLY A 44 9.89 38.81 -0.07
C GLY A 44 11.38 39.08 -0.27
N ASP A 45 12.22 38.39 0.51
CA ASP A 45 13.65 38.67 0.57
C ASP A 45 14.47 37.85 -0.44
N HIS A 46 13.95 36.68 -0.84
CA HIS A 46 14.67 35.72 -1.67
C HIS A 46 13.75 35.09 -2.73
N PRO A 47 13.40 35.81 -3.81
CA PRO A 47 12.46 35.33 -4.83
C PRO A 47 12.96 34.06 -5.55
N ALA A 48 14.27 33.94 -5.79
CA ALA A 48 14.85 32.72 -6.37
C ALA A 48 14.73 31.51 -5.42
N LEU A 49 14.89 31.73 -4.11
CA LEU A 49 14.70 30.69 -3.11
C LEU A 49 13.23 30.26 -3.01
N ALA A 50 12.29 31.20 -3.15
CA ALA A 50 10.86 30.88 -3.17
C ALA A 50 10.47 29.97 -4.35
N VAL A 51 11.07 30.18 -5.53
CA VAL A 51 10.89 29.29 -6.69
C VAL A 51 11.47 27.91 -6.40
N ALA A 52 12.70 27.84 -5.88
CA ALA A 52 13.33 26.57 -5.53
C ALA A 52 12.52 25.78 -4.48
N VAL A 53 11.94 26.47 -3.49
CA VAL A 53 11.05 25.85 -2.50
C VAL A 53 9.78 25.32 -3.15
N GLU A 54 9.14 26.07 -4.07
CA GLU A 54 7.95 25.61 -4.78
C GLU A 54 8.22 24.33 -5.61
N GLU A 55 9.34 24.32 -6.34
CA GLU A 55 9.78 23.16 -7.13
C GLU A 55 10.06 21.95 -6.25
N PHE A 56 10.80 22.15 -5.16
CA PHE A 56 11.09 21.12 -4.16
C PHE A 56 9.81 20.52 -3.59
N VAL A 57 8.86 21.37 -3.20
CA VAL A 57 7.59 20.96 -2.60
C VAL A 57 6.75 20.16 -3.59
N THR A 58 6.64 20.66 -4.82
CA THR A 58 5.88 20.00 -5.89
C THR A 58 6.43 18.62 -6.20
N ALA A 59 7.75 18.50 -6.37
CA ALA A 59 8.40 17.24 -6.70
C ALA A 59 8.23 16.19 -5.59
N HIS A 60 8.42 16.58 -4.33
CA HIS A 60 8.31 15.66 -3.19
C HIS A 60 6.85 15.27 -2.90
N GLN A 61 5.90 16.19 -3.04
CA GLN A 61 4.49 15.87 -2.94
C GLN A 61 4.09 14.83 -4.01
N ALA A 62 4.52 15.02 -5.26
CA ALA A 62 4.23 14.07 -6.34
C ALA A 62 4.86 12.69 -6.08
N ALA A 63 6.10 12.66 -5.56
CA ALA A 63 6.77 11.42 -5.17
C ALA A 63 6.00 10.67 -4.07
N LEU A 64 5.58 11.36 -3.00
CA LEU A 64 4.81 10.76 -1.91
C LEU A 64 3.47 10.19 -2.39
N VAL A 65 2.75 10.92 -3.26
CA VAL A 65 1.50 10.44 -3.86
C VAL A 65 1.73 9.21 -4.73
N THR A 66 2.84 9.17 -5.48
CA THR A 66 3.20 8.03 -6.33
C THR A 66 3.48 6.79 -5.49
N ILE A 67 4.27 6.93 -4.43
CA ILE A 67 4.57 5.82 -3.49
C ILE A 67 3.29 5.35 -2.82
N ALA A 68 2.42 6.27 -2.37
CA ALA A 68 1.12 5.93 -1.81
C ALA A 68 0.25 5.13 -2.79
N SER A 69 0.25 5.50 -4.07
CA SER A 69 -0.49 4.76 -5.11
C SER A 69 0.06 3.34 -5.27
N ALA A 70 1.38 3.19 -5.31
CA ALA A 70 2.04 1.89 -5.40
C ALA A 70 1.73 1.00 -4.19
N CYS A 71 1.88 1.52 -2.97
CA CYS A 71 1.53 0.81 -1.74
C CYS A 71 0.06 0.39 -1.73
N GLY A 72 -0.86 1.29 -2.13
CA GLY A 72 -2.28 0.97 -2.21
C GLY A 72 -2.60 -0.09 -3.26
N GLY A 73 -1.92 -0.06 -4.41
CA GLY A 73 -2.04 -1.07 -5.46
C GLY A 73 -1.56 -2.43 -5.00
N LEU A 74 -0.33 -2.50 -4.49
CA LEU A 74 0.26 -3.74 -3.95
C LEU A 74 -0.59 -4.31 -2.81
N GLY A 75 -1.08 -3.47 -1.91
CA GLY A 75 -1.93 -3.89 -0.80
C GLY A 75 -3.25 -4.53 -1.27
N ARG A 76 -3.88 -3.98 -2.31
CA ARG A 76 -5.07 -4.59 -2.94
C ARG A 76 -4.74 -5.92 -3.61
N SER A 77 -3.64 -5.99 -4.35
CA SER A 77 -3.22 -7.22 -5.03
C SER A 77 -2.93 -8.35 -4.05
N LEU A 78 -2.26 -8.08 -2.93
CA LEU A 78 -2.00 -9.08 -1.88
C LEU A 78 -3.30 -9.53 -1.19
N THR A 79 -4.21 -8.59 -0.89
CA THR A 79 -5.52 -8.93 -0.31
C THR A 79 -6.31 -9.85 -1.23
N TRP A 80 -6.35 -9.52 -2.52
CA TRP A 80 -7.02 -10.33 -3.53
C TRP A 80 -6.39 -11.72 -3.66
N ALA A 81 -5.06 -11.79 -3.76
CA ALA A 81 -4.34 -13.07 -3.87
C ALA A 81 -4.61 -13.97 -2.66
N ALA A 82 -4.64 -13.41 -1.45
CA ALA A 82 -4.94 -14.17 -0.24
C ALA A 82 -6.38 -14.69 -0.20
N GLN A 83 -7.36 -13.87 -0.64
CA GLN A 83 -8.75 -14.29 -0.75
C GLN A 83 -8.92 -15.41 -1.77
N SER A 84 -8.34 -15.25 -2.97
CA SER A 84 -8.41 -16.27 -4.03
C SER A 84 -7.74 -17.59 -3.63
N ALA A 85 -6.60 -17.52 -2.92
CA ALA A 85 -5.94 -18.71 -2.40
C ALA A 85 -6.81 -19.43 -1.36
N HIS A 86 -7.43 -18.69 -0.45
CA HIS A 86 -8.34 -19.26 0.55
C HIS A 86 -9.58 -19.91 -0.10
N GLU A 87 -10.17 -19.28 -1.11
CA GLU A 87 -11.30 -19.84 -1.86
C GLU A 87 -10.91 -21.14 -2.58
N LEU A 88 -9.71 -21.20 -3.16
CA LEU A 88 -9.19 -22.42 -3.79
C LEU A 88 -8.96 -23.54 -2.77
N GLU A 89 -8.43 -23.23 -1.59
CA GLU A 89 -8.26 -24.20 -0.50
C GLU A 89 -9.61 -24.79 -0.06
N LEU A 90 -10.63 -23.94 0.12
CA LEU A 90 -11.98 -24.37 0.49
C LEU A 90 -12.64 -25.22 -0.61
N SER A 91 -12.52 -24.80 -1.87
CA SER A 91 -13.04 -25.56 -3.03
C SER A 91 -12.40 -26.93 -3.14
N THR A 92 -11.07 -27.00 -2.96
CA THR A 92 -10.31 -28.24 -2.99
C THR A 92 -10.70 -29.17 -1.83
N ALA A 93 -10.86 -28.63 -0.62
CA ALA A 93 -11.32 -29.39 0.53
C ALA A 93 -12.75 -29.95 0.33
N ALA A 94 -13.64 -29.17 -0.29
CA ALA A 94 -14.99 -29.60 -0.62
C ALA A 94 -15.01 -30.74 -1.66
N ASP A 95 -14.20 -30.66 -2.73
CA ASP A 95 -14.08 -31.73 -3.72
C ASP A 95 -13.55 -33.03 -3.10
N PHE A 96 -12.56 -32.95 -2.20
CA PHE A 96 -12.08 -34.13 -1.47
C PHE A 96 -13.14 -34.73 -0.55
N GLY A 97 -13.89 -33.88 0.18
CA GLY A 97 -15.01 -34.32 1.02
C GLY A 97 -16.11 -35.01 0.22
N LEU A 98 -16.45 -34.49 -0.97
CA LEU A 98 -17.43 -35.08 -1.89
C LEU A 98 -16.95 -36.41 -2.48
N ARG A 99 -15.64 -36.59 -2.68
CA ARG A 99 -15.04 -37.85 -3.17
C ARG A 99 -14.83 -38.90 -2.09
N GLY A 100 -15.15 -38.60 -0.82
CA GLY A 100 -14.96 -39.53 0.29
C GLY A 100 -13.49 -39.83 0.62
N ILE A 101 -12.56 -38.99 0.15
CA ILE A 101 -11.14 -39.14 0.44
C ILE A 101 -10.90 -38.46 1.79
N GLY A 102 -10.97 -39.24 2.86
CA GLY A 102 -10.59 -38.77 4.20
C GLY A 102 -9.14 -38.30 4.19
N ILE A 103 -8.91 -37.06 4.62
CA ILE A 103 -7.56 -36.57 4.87
C ILE A 103 -7.06 -37.32 6.11
N GLU A 104 -6.45 -38.48 5.92
CA GLU A 104 -5.75 -39.20 6.99
C GLU A 104 -4.63 -38.27 7.49
N ARG A 105 -4.82 -37.76 8.72
CA ARG A 105 -3.79 -37.01 9.43
C ARG A 105 -2.61 -37.95 9.73
N PRO A 106 -1.35 -37.49 9.59
CA PRO A 106 -0.20 -38.21 10.13
C PRO A 106 -0.24 -38.30 11.66
#